data_AF-A0A0R3PA75-F1
#
_entry.id   AF-A0A0R3PA75-F1
#
_cell.length_a   1.000
_cell.length_b   1.000
_cell.length_c   1.000
_cell.angle_alpha   90.00
_cell.angle_beta   90.00
_cell.angle_gamma   90.00
#
_symmetry.space_group_name_H-M   'P 1'
#
loop_
_entity.id
_entity.type
_entity.pdbx_description
1 polymer ?
#
loop_
_entity_poly.entity_id
_entity_poly.type
_entity_poly.pdbx_seq_one_letter_code
_entity_poly.pdbx_strand_id
1 'polypeptide(L)'
;MDELNDDGILYVERNINDAMTAQNKKRLVDLTKCRTLPQIFVCGRFLCGYTELEAHRPDLIEQCSNDGVTFKPGIDIVASKI
;
A
#
# COMPACT_ATOMS: atom_id res chain seq x y z
N MET A 1 -14.05 11.31 3.31
CA MET A 1 -13.01 11.49 4.33
C MET A 1 -11.99 10.39 4.12
N ASP A 2 -10.77 10.64 4.55
CA ASP A 2 -9.65 9.75 4.33
C ASP A 2 -9.37 8.99 5.62
N GLU A 3 -10.06 7.85 5.76
CA GLU A 3 -10.14 7.07 7.01
C GLU A 3 -8.77 6.66 7.56
N LEU A 4 -7.78 6.45 6.68
CA LEU A 4 -6.41 6.12 7.10
C LEU A 4 -5.69 7.34 7.67
N ASN A 5 -5.86 8.51 7.04
CA ASN A 5 -5.28 9.75 7.56
C ASN A 5 -5.94 10.18 8.88
N ASP A 6 -7.25 9.95 9.05
CA ASP A 6 -7.97 10.20 10.29
C ASP A 6 -7.46 9.31 11.45
N ASP A 7 -7.01 8.09 11.13
CA ASP A 7 -6.35 7.16 12.06
C ASP A 7 -4.85 7.47 12.28
N GLY A 8 -4.34 8.57 11.71
CA GLY A 8 -2.94 8.96 11.80
C GLY A 8 -1.98 8.12 10.94
N ILE A 9 -2.53 7.30 10.04
CA ILE A 9 -1.76 6.43 9.15
C ILE A 9 -1.44 7.20 7.87
N LEU A 10 -0.19 7.66 7.77
CA LEU A 10 0.30 8.35 6.59
C LEU A 10 0.49 7.37 5.43
N TYR A 11 -0.07 7.72 4.26
CA TYR A 11 0.10 6.93 3.05
C TYR A 11 0.33 7.80 1.81
N VAL A 12 0.88 7.16 0.79
CA VAL A 12 1.06 7.72 -0.55
C VAL A 12 0.14 6.99 -1.51
N GLU A 13 -0.79 7.74 -2.09
CA GLU A 13 -1.60 7.24 -3.18
C GLU A 13 -0.85 7.40 -4.51
N ARG A 14 -0.76 6.33 -5.31
CA ARG A 14 -0.21 6.38 -6.67
C ARG A 14 -1.22 5.91 -7.69
N ASN A 15 -1.75 6.84 -8.48
CA ASN A 15 -2.58 6.52 -9.61
C ASN A 15 -1.76 5.87 -10.73
N ILE A 16 -2.14 4.64 -11.10
CA ILE A 16 -1.40 3.85 -12.11
C ILE A 16 -1.74 4.34 -13.53
N ASN A 17 -2.83 5.08 -13.72
CA ASN A 17 -3.28 5.50 -15.05
C ASN A 17 -2.45 6.63 -15.65
N ASP A 18 -1.96 7.57 -14.82
CA ASP A 18 -1.32 8.79 -15.34
C ASP A 18 0.19 8.67 -15.54
N ALA A 19 0.87 7.73 -14.88
CA ALA A 19 2.34 7.70 -14.84
C ALA A 19 3.00 6.34 -15.10
N MET A 20 2.23 5.24 -15.19
CA MET A 20 2.81 3.90 -15.22
C MET A 20 2.76 3.25 -16.61
N THR A 21 3.95 2.96 -17.16
CA THR A 21 4.09 2.24 -18.43
C THR A 21 3.43 0.86 -18.38
N ALA A 22 2.97 0.36 -19.53
CA ALA A 22 2.40 -0.99 -19.62
C ALA A 22 3.35 -2.09 -19.09
N GLN A 23 4.66 -1.89 -19.24
CA GLN A 23 5.69 -2.79 -18.69
C GLN A 23 5.71 -2.76 -17.16
N ASN A 24 5.59 -1.58 -16.53
CA ASN A 24 5.53 -1.48 -15.08
C ASN A 24 4.22 -2.07 -14.54
N LYS A 25 3.09 -1.87 -15.24
CA LYS A 25 1.80 -2.56 -14.92
C LYS A 25 1.97 -4.08 -14.92
N LYS A 26 2.60 -4.63 -15.96
CA LYS A 26 2.86 -6.07 -16.05
C LYS A 26 3.78 -6.55 -14.92
N ARG A 27 4.88 -5.83 -14.64
CA ARG A 27 5.81 -6.17 -13.55
C ARG A 27 5.12 -6.16 -12.18
N LEU A 28 4.22 -5.20 -11.94
CA LEU A 28 3.46 -5.13 -10.69
C LEU A 28 2.56 -6.37 -10.53
N VAL A 29 1.79 -6.70 -11.57
CA VAL A 29 0.97 -7.93 -11.60
C VAL A 29 1.82 -9.18 -11.44
N ASP A 30 2.99 -9.24 -12.07
CA ASP A 30 3.88 -10.40 -11.98
C ASP A 30 4.49 -10.54 -10.57
N LEU A 31 4.74 -9.42 -9.86
CA LEU A 31 5.26 -9.39 -8.50
C LEU A 31 4.20 -9.80 -7.47
N THR A 32 3.00 -9.22 -7.56
CA THR A 32 1.94 -9.41 -6.57
C THR A 32 1.03 -10.58 -6.87
N LYS A 33 1.08 -11.08 -8.11
CA LYS A 33 0.07 -12.01 -8.69
C LYS A 33 -1.36 -11.46 -8.66
N CYS A 34 -1.52 -10.17 -8.34
CA CYS A 34 -2.81 -9.51 -8.22
C CYS A 34 -3.09 -8.64 -9.44
N ARG A 35 -4.29 -8.78 -10.00
CA ARG A 35 -4.76 -8.02 -11.18
C ARG A 35 -5.81 -6.98 -10.82
N THR A 36 -6.32 -7.01 -9.60
CA THR A 36 -7.33 -6.10 -9.10
C THR A 36 -6.66 -4.90 -8.44
N LEU A 37 -7.42 -3.81 -8.29
CA LEU A 37 -7.04 -2.61 -7.55
C LEU A 37 -8.08 -2.36 -6.44
N PRO A 38 -7.71 -1.65 -5.36
CA PRO A 38 -6.38 -1.15 -5.07
C PRO A 38 -5.37 -2.26 -4.76
N GLN A 39 -4.09 -2.03 -5.06
CA GLN A 39 -2.98 -2.84 -4.59
C GLN A 39 -2.25 -2.06 -3.50
N ILE A 40 -2.24 -2.63 -2.30
CA ILE A 40 -1.76 -1.98 -1.07
C ILE A 40 -0.47 -2.66 -0.65
N PHE A 41 0.53 -1.83 -0.38
CA PHE A 41 1.80 -2.25 0.20
C PHE A 41 2.00 -1.54 1.52
N VAL A 42 2.40 -2.30 2.55
CA VAL A 42 2.66 -1.80 3.90
C VAL A 42 4.08 -2.20 4.27
N CYS A 43 4.95 -1.23 4.59
CA CYS A 43 6.37 -1.48 4.88
C CYS A 43 7.09 -2.34 3.81
N GLY A 44 6.74 -2.14 2.53
CA GLY A 44 7.29 -2.88 1.39
C GLY A 44 6.72 -4.29 1.20
N ARG A 45 5.83 -4.77 2.07
CA ARG A 45 5.14 -6.05 1.94
C ARG A 45 3.80 -5.86 1.23
N PHE A 46 3.49 -6.74 0.29
CA PHE A 46 2.20 -6.71 -0.42
C PHE A 46 1.08 -7.28 0.44
N LEU A 47 0.01 -6.50 0.64
CA LEU A 47 -1.13 -6.88 1.48
C LEU A 47 -2.35 -7.36 0.69
N CYS A 48 -2.46 -7.01 -0.60
CA CYS A 48 -3.66 -7.11 -1.44
C CYS A 48 -4.49 -5.83 -1.49
N GLY A 49 -5.79 -5.89 -1.19
CA GLY A 49 -6.73 -4.79 -1.38
C GLY A 49 -7.23 -4.19 -0.07
N TYR A 50 -8.29 -3.40 -0.17
CA TYR A 50 -8.86 -2.70 0.98
C TYR A 50 -9.47 -3.66 2.01
N THR A 51 -10.04 -4.78 1.57
CA THR A 51 -10.61 -5.81 2.45
C THR A 51 -9.56 -6.37 3.41
N GLU A 52 -8.37 -6.70 2.89
CA GLU A 52 -7.28 -7.23 3.70
C GLU A 52 -6.69 -6.15 4.62
N LEU A 53 -6.69 -4.89 4.18
CA LEU A 53 -6.31 -3.75 5.04
C LEU A 53 -7.24 -3.60 6.23
N GLU A 54 -8.56 -3.61 6.04
CA GLU A 54 -9.51 -3.52 7.16
C GLU A 54 -9.36 -4.66 8.14
N ALA A 55 -9.16 -5.88 7.64
CA ALA A 55 -9.06 -7.08 8.48
C ALA A 55 -7.80 -7.10 9.35
N HIS A 56 -6.70 -6.47 8.91
CA HIS A 56 -5.38 -6.56 9.53
C HIS A 56 -4.80 -5.22 9.98
N ARG A 57 -5.60 -4.14 9.93
CA ARG A 57 -5.18 -2.75 10.23
C ARG A 57 -4.37 -2.63 11.55
N PRO A 58 -4.81 -3.21 12.69
CA PRO A 58 -4.09 -3.06 13.96
C PRO A 58 -2.73 -3.78 13.95
N ASP A 59 -2.71 -5.02 13.46
CA ASP A 59 -1.52 -5.88 13.48
C ASP A 59 -0.42 -5.36 12.54
N LEU A 60 -0.80 -4.73 11.43
CA LEU A 60 0.13 -4.19 10.44
C LEU A 60 0.89 -2.97 10.97
N ILE A 61 0.22 -2.10 11.71
CA ILE A 61 0.84 -0.92 12.33
C ILE A 61 1.88 -1.36 13.36
N GLU A 62 1.55 -2.37 14.18
CA GLU A 62 2.46 -2.92 15.18
C GLU A 62 3.68 -3.60 14.53
N GLN A 63 3.47 -4.43 13.51
CA GLN A 63 4.57 -5.10 12.79
C GLN A 63 5.52 -4.11 12.12
N CYS A 64 4.98 -3.06 11.49
CA CYS A 64 5.77 -1.99 10.90
C CYS A 64 6.59 -1.21 11.94
N SER A 65 6.02 -0.97 13.12
CA SER A 65 6.69 -0.30 14.24
C SER A 65 7.89 -1.07 14.76
N ASN A 66 7.85 -2.40 14.70
CA ASN A 66 8.86 -3.30 15.27
C ASN A 66 9.99 -3.70 14.29
N ASP A 67 9.80 -3.58 12.97
CA ASP A 67 10.77 -4.06 11.97
C ASP A 67 12.08 -3.24 11.93
N GLY A 68 12.19 -2.12 12.65
CA GLY A 68 13.44 -1.35 12.81
C GLY A 68 13.98 -0.70 11.52
N VAL A 69 13.36 -0.97 10.37
CA VAL A 69 13.66 -0.35 9.07
C VAL A 69 12.98 1.02 9.02
N THR A 70 13.50 1.93 9.84
CA THR A 70 13.37 3.39 9.79
C THR A 70 12.14 3.91 9.03
N PHE A 71 11.07 4.19 9.79
CA PHE A 71 10.08 5.20 9.43
C PHE A 71 10.81 6.43 8.89
N LYS A 72 10.72 6.65 7.58
CA LYS A 72 11.03 7.95 7.01
C LYS A 72 9.70 8.68 6.88
N PRO A 73 9.54 9.86 7.49
CA PRO A 73 8.31 10.62 7.34
C PRO A 73 8.02 10.82 5.85
N GLY A 74 6.96 10.17 5.35
CA GLY A 74 6.43 10.47 4.02
C GLY A 74 6.09 9.31 3.08
N ILE A 75 6.38 8.02 3.36
CA ILE A 75 5.93 6.92 2.47
C ILE A 75 5.79 5.59 3.25
N ASP A 76 4.63 5.30 3.84
CA ASP A 76 4.44 4.06 4.61
C ASP A 76 3.38 3.10 4.04
N ILE A 77 2.41 3.61 3.27
CA ILE A 77 1.47 2.77 2.52
C ILE A 77 1.43 3.25 1.08
N VAL A 78 1.70 2.38 0.11
CA VAL A 78 1.45 2.68 -1.30
C VAL A 78 0.12 2.07 -1.66
N ALA A 79 -0.89 2.92 -1.79
CA ALA A 79 -2.20 2.53 -2.31
C ALA A 79 -2.28 2.97 -3.77
N SER A 80 -2.56 2.03 -4.66
CA SER A 80 -2.81 2.38 -6.05
C SER A 80 -4.29 2.36 -6.38
N LYS A 81 -4.85 3.52 -6.74
CA LYS A 81 -6.26 3.68 -7.15
C LYS A 81 -6.37 4.15 -8.60
N ILE A 82 -7.58 4.03 -9.18
CA ILE A 82 -7.97 4.56 -10.49
C ILE A 82 -8.38 6.02 -10.36
#